data_AF-A0A925BRF3-F1
#
_entry.id   AF-A0A925BRF3-F1
#
_cell.length_a   1.000
_cell.length_b   1.000
_cell.length_c   1.000
_cell.angle_alpha   90.00
_cell.angle_beta   90.00
_cell.angle_gamma   90.00
#
_symmetry.space_group_name_H-M   'P 1'
#
loop_
_entity.id
_entity.type
_entity.pdbx_description
1 polymer ?
#
loop_
_entity_poly.entity_id
_entity_poly.type
_entity_poly.pdbx_seq_one_letter_code
_entity_poly.pdbx_strand_id
1 'polypeptide(L)'
;MLKLFNFLRRHRKLSRARNRRQPTQVTSSVACEVLEVRQVMTADLQVALVNGVLQINGNDQANEIIIRQSGNDVTVDGVTGRWQQPAAILVHAYGGNDVVR
;
A
#
# COMPACT_ATOMS: atom_id res chain seq x y z
N MET A 1 -66.14 54.29 34.75
CA MET A 1 -66.71 53.27 35.66
C MET A 1 -66.25 51.89 35.17
N LEU A 2 -65.75 51.05 36.07
CA LEU A 2 -65.07 49.77 35.86
C LEU A 2 -66.03 48.61 35.52
N LYS A 3 -65.57 47.62 34.74
CA LYS A 3 -65.89 46.16 34.74
C LYS A 3 -65.24 45.55 33.48
N LEU A 4 -64.04 44.96 33.51
CA LEU A 4 -63.62 43.68 34.10
C LEU A 4 -64.46 42.47 33.64
N PHE A 5 -63.95 41.72 32.66
CA PHE A 5 -64.20 40.28 32.51
C PHE A 5 -62.90 39.56 32.07
N ASN A 6 -62.41 38.77 33.02
CA ASN A 6 -61.55 37.58 32.99
C ASN A 6 -61.71 36.69 31.72
N PHE A 7 -60.85 35.74 31.33
CA PHE A 7 -59.58 35.14 31.74
C PHE A 7 -59.38 33.91 30.80
N LEU A 8 -58.13 33.45 30.64
CA LEU A 8 -57.65 32.18 30.02
C LEU A 8 -57.06 32.19 28.58
N ARG A 9 -55.75 32.42 28.52
CA ARG A 9 -54.69 31.42 28.20
C ARG A 9 -55.07 30.30 27.18
N ARG A 10 -54.42 30.27 26.01
CA ARG A 10 -53.21 29.45 25.69
C ARG A 10 -52.83 29.49 24.19
N HIS A 11 -51.59 29.94 23.98
CA HIS A 11 -50.55 29.47 23.05
C HIS A 11 -50.76 29.31 21.53
N ARG A 12 -50.06 30.21 20.82
CA ARG A 12 -49.04 30.00 19.77
C ARG A 12 -49.31 28.95 18.70
N LYS A 13 -49.16 29.38 17.43
CA LYS A 13 -48.11 28.85 16.54
C LYS A 13 -47.75 29.87 15.45
N LEU A 14 -46.51 30.34 15.53
CA LEU A 14 -45.83 31.15 14.51
C LEU A 14 -45.44 30.23 13.35
N SER A 15 -45.94 30.45 12.14
CA SER A 15 -45.40 29.80 10.93
C SER A 15 -44.34 30.70 10.30
N ARG A 16 -43.08 30.50 10.70
CA ARG A 16 -41.92 31.09 10.03
C ARG A 16 -41.74 30.40 8.68
N ALA A 17 -42.08 31.09 7.59
CA ALA A 17 -41.67 30.70 6.25
C ALA A 17 -40.14 30.87 6.12
N ARG A 18 -39.39 29.81 6.40
CA ARG A 18 -37.96 29.73 6.14
C ARG A 18 -37.75 29.43 4.67
N ASN A 19 -37.29 30.44 3.94
CA ASN A 19 -36.68 30.33 2.62
C ASN A 19 -35.43 29.44 2.75
N ARG A 20 -35.61 28.12 2.58
CA ARG A 20 -34.54 27.12 2.65
C ARG A 20 -33.95 26.99 1.25
N ARG A 21 -32.90 27.76 0.99
CA ARG A 21 -31.98 27.51 -0.13
C ARG A 21 -31.57 26.03 -0.05
N GLN A 22 -31.99 25.25 -1.03
CA GLN A 22 -31.50 23.89 -1.17
C GLN A 22 -30.01 23.99 -1.47
N PRO A 23 -29.11 23.42 -0.65
CA PRO A 23 -27.75 23.25 -1.10
C PRO A 23 -27.80 22.27 -2.27
N THR A 24 -27.37 22.73 -3.45
CA THR A 24 -27.09 21.87 -4.58
C THR A 24 -26.12 20.81 -4.09
N GLN A 25 -26.60 19.57 -3.96
CA GLN A 25 -25.80 18.46 -3.50
C GLN A 25 -24.86 18.12 -4.66
N VAL A 26 -23.68 18.74 -4.66
CA VAL A 26 -22.59 18.35 -5.56
C VAL A 26 -22.11 16.99 -5.07
N THR A 27 -22.65 15.92 -5.65
CA THR A 27 -22.05 14.59 -5.55
C THR A 27 -20.72 14.65 -6.29
N SER A 28 -19.64 14.93 -5.57
CA SER A 28 -18.29 14.60 -6.02
C SER A 28 -18.22 13.08 -6.12
N SER A 29 -18.52 12.52 -7.28
CA SER A 29 -18.18 11.13 -7.55
C SER A 29 -16.66 11.04 -7.54
N VAL A 30 -16.08 10.40 -6.53
CA VAL A 30 -14.69 9.97 -6.58
C VAL A 30 -14.64 8.94 -7.71
N ALA A 31 -14.02 9.32 -8.83
CA ALA A 31 -13.75 8.37 -9.88
C ALA A 31 -12.75 7.36 -9.33
N CYS A 32 -13.22 6.16 -9.01
CA CYS A 32 -12.34 5.02 -8.81
C CYS A 32 -11.89 4.57 -10.21
N GLU A 33 -10.70 4.98 -10.60
CA GLU A 33 -10.05 4.47 -11.79
C GLU A 33 -9.67 3.00 -11.60
N VAL A 34 -9.93 2.17 -12.60
CA VAL A 34 -9.53 0.76 -12.60
C VAL A 34 -8.01 0.75 -12.71
N LEU A 35 -7.33 0.18 -11.71
CA LEU A 35 -5.90 -0.04 -11.76
C LEU A 35 -5.58 -0.95 -12.95
N GLU A 36 -4.86 -0.42 -13.93
CA GLU A 36 -4.34 -1.22 -15.03
C GLU A 36 -3.35 -2.25 -14.51
N VAL A 37 -3.36 -3.45 -15.10
CA VAL A 37 -2.36 -4.47 -14.82
C VAL A 37 -1.03 -3.98 -15.38
N ARG A 38 -0.18 -3.45 -14.50
CA ARG A 38 1.20 -3.11 -14.85
C ARG A 38 2.02 -4.39 -14.85
N GLN A 39 2.57 -4.75 -16.02
CA GLN A 39 3.64 -5.73 -16.06
C GLN A 39 4.92 -5.06 -15.57
N VAL A 40 5.34 -5.40 -14.35
CA VAL A 40 6.63 -5.00 -13.80
C VAL A 40 7.61 -6.10 -14.14
N MET A 41 8.81 -5.74 -14.60
CA MET A 41 9.91 -6.70 -14.73
C MET A 41 10.20 -7.26 -13.33
N THR A 42 9.81 -8.51 -13.08
CA THR A 42 10.27 -9.22 -11.90
C THR A 42 11.70 -9.65 -12.16
N ALA A 43 12.59 -9.41 -11.19
CA ALA A 43 13.89 -10.06 -11.22
C ALA A 43 13.68 -11.56 -10.96
N ASP A 44 14.43 -12.41 -11.67
CA ASP A 44 14.38 -13.86 -11.47
C ASP A 44 14.82 -14.25 -10.06
N LEU A 45 15.74 -13.46 -9.48
CA LEU A 45 16.27 -13.62 -8.14
C LEU A 45 15.94 -12.40 -7.28
N GLN A 46 15.58 -12.64 -6.02
CA GLN A 46 15.44 -11.61 -5.00
C GLN A 46 16.58 -11.74 -3.98
N VAL A 47 17.28 -10.66 -3.69
CA VAL A 47 18.43 -10.67 -2.76
C VAL A 47 18.28 -9.60 -1.69
N ALA A 48 18.48 -9.99 -0.44
CA ALA A 48 18.43 -9.09 0.70
C ALA A 48 19.48 -9.47 1.76
N LEU A 49 20.11 -8.46 2.37
CA LEU A 49 20.97 -8.66 3.54
C LEU A 49 20.14 -8.49 4.81
N VAL A 50 19.93 -9.56 5.56
CA VAL A 50 19.11 -9.58 6.78
C VAL A 50 19.93 -10.15 7.93
N ASN A 51 20.13 -9.36 8.98
CA ASN A 51 20.88 -9.76 10.19
C ASN A 51 22.28 -10.34 9.87
N GLY A 52 22.97 -9.78 8.88
CA GLY A 52 24.31 -10.23 8.47
C GLY A 52 24.33 -11.47 7.56
N VAL A 53 23.16 -12.02 7.20
CA VAL A 53 23.02 -13.12 6.25
C VAL A 53 22.51 -12.57 4.92
N LEU A 54 23.25 -12.84 3.84
CA LEU A 54 22.79 -12.52 2.49
C LEU A 54 21.82 -13.62 2.05
N GLN A 55 20.54 -13.28 1.98
CA GLN A 55 19.47 -14.18 1.55
C GLN A 55 19.24 -13.99 0.05
N ILE A 56 19.30 -15.09 -0.68
CA ILE A 56 19.03 -15.17 -2.12
C ILE A 56 17.83 -16.09 -2.29
N ASN A 57 16.73 -15.54 -2.78
CA ASN A 57 15.50 -16.27 -3.07
C ASN A 57 15.36 -16.42 -4.59
N GLY A 58 15.43 -17.67 -5.06
CA GLY A 58 15.08 -18.04 -6.42
C GLY A 58 13.58 -18.11 -6.65
N ASN A 59 13.18 -18.83 -7.69
CA ASN A 59 11.78 -19.07 -8.03
C ASN A 59 11.59 -20.55 -8.44
N ASP A 60 10.42 -20.92 -8.97
CA ASP A 60 10.16 -22.31 -9.38
C ASP A 60 10.72 -22.67 -10.78
N GLN A 61 11.55 -21.81 -11.37
CA GLN A 61 12.23 -22.05 -12.66
C GLN A 61 13.68 -22.44 -12.43
N ALA A 62 14.32 -23.06 -13.43
CA ALA A 62 15.75 -23.33 -13.36
C ALA A 62 16.56 -22.02 -13.33
N ASN A 63 17.22 -21.74 -12.21
CA ASN A 63 18.03 -20.55 -12.02
C ASN A 63 19.52 -20.87 -12.03
N GLU A 64 20.31 -19.92 -12.54
CA GLU A 64 21.75 -19.91 -12.35
C GLU A 64 22.12 -18.80 -11.36
N ILE A 65 22.50 -19.21 -10.14
CA ILE A 65 22.80 -18.30 -9.04
C ILE A 65 24.31 -18.17 -8.92
N ILE A 66 24.84 -17.07 -9.43
CA ILE A 66 26.29 -16.80 -9.47
C ILE A 66 26.61 -15.76 -8.40
N ILE A 67 27.42 -16.16 -7.43
CA ILE A 67 27.81 -15.31 -6.31
C ILE A 67 29.29 -14.98 -6.46
N ARG A 68 29.58 -13.70 -6.66
CA ARG A 68 30.96 -13.24 -6.84
C ARG A 68 31.43 -12.48 -5.62
N GLN A 69 32.63 -12.82 -5.16
CA GLN A 69 33.32 -12.04 -4.14
C GLN A 69 34.55 -11.36 -4.76
N SER A 70 34.70 -10.06 -4.51
CA SER A 70 35.89 -9.29 -4.87
C SER A 70 36.28 -8.41 -3.69
N GLY A 71 37.40 -8.75 -3.06
CA GLY A 71 37.78 -8.17 -1.77
C GLY A 71 36.72 -8.46 -0.70
N ASN A 72 36.26 -7.39 -0.03
CA ASN A 72 35.21 -7.47 1.00
C ASN A 72 33.80 -7.31 0.43
N ASP A 73 33.64 -7.28 -0.89
CA ASP A 73 32.35 -7.08 -1.51
C ASP A 73 31.85 -8.35 -2.18
N VAL A 74 30.55 -8.59 -2.04
CA VAL A 74 29.79 -9.68 -2.64
C VAL A 74 28.76 -9.09 -3.60
N THR A 75 28.60 -9.72 -4.76
CA THR A 75 27.60 -9.39 -5.77
C THR A 75 26.93 -10.67 -6.26
N VAL A 76 25.67 -10.57 -6.68
CA VAL A 76 24.91 -11.69 -7.26
C VAL A 76 24.53 -11.31 -8.69
N ASP A 77 24.82 -12.17 -9.65
CA ASP A 77 24.51 -11.89 -11.04
C ASP A 77 23.01 -11.78 -11.28
N GLY A 78 22.62 -10.92 -12.22
CA GLY A 78 21.21 -10.63 -12.49
C GLY A 78 20.54 -9.73 -11.44
N VAL A 79 21.23 -9.39 -10.35
CA VAL A 79 20.71 -8.53 -9.29
C VAL A 79 21.53 -7.26 -9.19
N THR A 80 20.83 -6.11 -9.23
CA THR A 80 21.50 -4.83 -9.01
C THR A 80 21.76 -4.67 -7.51
N GLY A 81 23.01 -4.89 -7.09
CA GLY A 81 23.40 -4.71 -5.70
C GLY A 81 24.84 -5.12 -5.44
N ARG A 82 25.41 -4.53 -4.39
CA ARG A 82 26.71 -4.88 -3.84
C ARG A 82 26.62 -4.84 -2.33
N TRP A 83 27.09 -5.90 -1.68
CA TRP A 83 27.02 -6.05 -0.23
C TRP A 83 28.41 -6.26 0.31
N GLN A 84 28.68 -5.75 1.51
CA GLN A 84 29.87 -6.16 2.24
C GLN A 84 29.77 -7.65 2.59
N GLN A 85 30.92 -8.29 2.79
CA GLN A 85 31.03 -9.72 3.07
C GLN A 85 30.07 -10.11 4.21
N PRO A 86 29.02 -10.90 3.92
CA PRO A 86 28.07 -11.31 4.93
C PRO A 86 28.69 -12.40 5.81
N ALA A 87 28.15 -12.60 7.00
CA ALA A 87 28.57 -13.68 7.90
C ALA A 87 28.19 -15.06 7.34
N ALA A 88 27.11 -15.12 6.57
CA ALA A 88 26.66 -16.32 5.86
C ALA A 88 25.85 -15.94 4.62
N ILE A 89 25.72 -16.90 3.71
CA ILE A 89 24.85 -16.79 2.54
C ILE A 89 23.82 -17.91 2.62
N LEU A 90 22.55 -17.55 2.50
CA LEU A 90 21.42 -18.46 2.49
C LEU A 90 20.78 -18.42 1.11
N VAL A 91 20.74 -19.57 0.43
CA VAL A 91 20.13 -19.70 -0.90
C VAL A 91 18.88 -20.55 -0.78
N HIS A 92 17.73 -19.96 -1.10
CA HIS A 92 16.47 -20.67 -1.29
C HIS A 92 16.25 -20.87 -2.78
N ALA A 93 16.62 -22.05 -3.27
CA ALA A 93 16.48 -22.41 -4.68
C ALA A 93 15.01 -22.61 -5.10
N TYR A 94 14.15 -23.07 -4.18
CA TYR A 94 12.77 -23.49 -4.46
C TYR A 94 12.70 -24.61 -5.52
N GLY A 95 11.82 -24.50 -6.52
CA GLY A 95 11.64 -25.51 -7.57
C GLY A 95 12.48 -25.22 -8.81
N GLY A 96 12.74 -26.26 -9.61
CA GLY A 96 13.60 -26.13 -10.78
C GLY A 96 14.92 -26.89 -10.60
N ASN A 97 15.75 -26.87 -11.65
CA ASN A 97 17.09 -27.45 -11.61
C ASN A 97 18.10 -26.31 -11.47
N ASP A 98 18.32 -25.88 -10.24
CA ASP A 98 19.18 -24.73 -9.95
C ASP A 98 20.65 -25.11 -9.89
N VAL A 99 21.48 -24.16 -10.32
CA VAL A 99 22.93 -24.25 -10.20
C VAL A 99 23.43 -23.07 -9.39
N VAL A 100 24.15 -23.34 -8.30
CA VAL A 100 24.76 -22.32 -7.44
C VAL A 100 26.28 -22.39 -7.58
N ARG A 101 26.94 -21.26 -7.88
CA ARG A 101 28.39 -21.19 -8.12
C ARG A 101 29.03 -19.91 -7.59
#